data_AF-A0A514CDD2-F1
#
_entry.id   AF-A0A514CDD2-F1
#
_cell.length_a   1.000
_cell.length_b   1.000
_cell.length_c   1.000
_cell.angle_alpha   90.00
_cell.angle_beta   90.00
_cell.angle_gamma   90.00
#
_symmetry.space_group_name_H-M   'P 1'
#
loop_
_entity.id
_entity.type
_entity.pdbx_description
1 polymer ?
#
loop_
_entity_poly.entity_id
_entity_poly.type
_entity_poly.pdbx_seq_one_letter_code
_entity_poly.pdbx_strand_id
1 'polypeptide(L)'
;MNNLEKKIRELANKSPRSGWKEKVEWRRENRDWLRRSSETAFRVLERLDELGWRKADLAREMNVSAQQVSKIVKGEENFTYSTIVKLEKALGIQLLTILSEDEEVVKKERAEYKVVNEIRIDEKLGAFNTAVFINPRGKYGQNEYSEAS
;
A
#
# COMPACT_ATOMS: atom_id res chain seq x y z
N MET A 1 -0.06 -5.92 -50.14
CA MET A 1 0.06 -6.18 -48.69
C MET A 1 1.14 -7.22 -48.49
N ASN A 2 2.16 -6.88 -47.72
CA ASN A 2 3.30 -7.77 -47.49
C ASN A 2 2.92 -8.86 -46.47
N ASN A 3 3.52 -10.05 -46.60
CA ASN A 3 3.25 -11.21 -45.73
C ASN A 3 3.43 -10.86 -44.24
N LEU A 4 4.39 -9.98 -43.94
CA LEU A 4 4.64 -9.46 -42.59
C LEU A 4 3.44 -8.67 -42.03
N GLU A 5 2.84 -7.78 -42.83
CA GLU A 5 1.68 -6.99 -42.40
C GLU A 5 0.48 -7.89 -42.10
N LYS A 6 0.27 -8.94 -42.92
CA LYS A 6 -0.78 -9.93 -42.72
C LYS A 6 -0.61 -10.66 -41.38
N LYS A 7 0.62 -11.10 -41.09
CA LYS A 7 0.96 -11.84 -39.87
C LYS A 7 0.87 -10.98 -38.61
N ILE A 8 1.28 -9.71 -38.69
CA ILE A 8 1.12 -8.73 -37.60
C ILE A 8 -0.37 -8.48 -37.29
N ARG A 9 -1.19 -8.29 -38.34
CA ARG A 9 -2.62 -8.04 -38.18
C ARG A 9 -3.38 -9.25 -37.62
N GLU A 10 -2.98 -10.45 -38.00
CA GLU A 10 -3.53 -11.69 -37.49
C GLU A 10 -3.21 -11.91 -35.99
N LEU A 11 -1.98 -11.60 -35.56
CA LEU A 11 -1.60 -11.64 -34.15
C LEU A 11 -2.36 -10.59 -33.32
N ALA A 12 -2.53 -9.38 -33.83
CA ALA A 12 -3.30 -8.33 -33.17
C ALA A 12 -4.79 -8.71 -33.01
N ASN A 13 -5.36 -9.47 -33.95
CA ASN A 13 -6.74 -9.95 -33.88
C ASN A 13 -6.92 -11.19 -32.98
N LYS A 14 -5.89 -12.03 -32.80
CA LYS A 14 -5.93 -13.20 -31.91
C LYS A 14 -5.84 -12.84 -30.42
N SER A 15 -5.33 -11.66 -30.10
CA SER A 15 -5.38 -11.08 -28.76
C SER A 15 -6.12 -9.75 -28.83
N PRO A 16 -7.46 -9.76 -28.97
CA PRO A 16 -8.20 -8.52 -28.78
C PRO A 16 -7.82 -8.01 -27.40
N ARG A 17 -7.37 -6.74 -27.30
CA ARG A 17 -7.26 -6.02 -26.04
C ARG A 17 -8.66 -5.78 -25.48
N SER A 18 -9.45 -6.84 -25.28
CA SER A 18 -10.85 -6.80 -24.94
C SER A 18 -10.97 -6.18 -23.54
N GLY A 19 -11.39 -4.93 -23.49
CA GLY A 19 -11.60 -4.20 -22.25
C GLY A 19 -10.47 -3.24 -21.85
N TRP A 20 -9.32 -3.17 -22.54
CA TRP A 20 -8.27 -2.21 -22.10
C TRP A 20 -8.70 -0.77 -22.33
N LYS A 21 -9.25 -0.48 -23.51
CA LYS A 21 -9.71 0.86 -23.87
C LYS A 21 -10.86 1.27 -22.95
N GLU A 22 -11.80 0.36 -22.73
CA GLU A 22 -12.96 0.53 -21.86
C GLU A 22 -12.54 0.76 -20.40
N LYS A 23 -11.56 0.01 -19.89
CA LYS A 23 -11.01 0.21 -18.53
C LYS A 23 -10.29 1.54 -18.39
N VAL A 24 -9.55 1.97 -19.42
CA VAL A 24 -8.86 3.26 -19.41
C VAL A 24 -9.87 4.39 -19.38
N GLU A 25 -10.91 4.33 -20.21
CA GLU A 25 -11.98 5.33 -20.23
C GLU A 25 -12.71 5.38 -18.89
N TRP A 26 -13.11 4.21 -18.36
CA TRP A 26 -13.74 4.13 -17.04
C TRP A 26 -12.88 4.76 -15.94
N ARG A 27 -11.56 4.50 -15.90
CA ARG A 27 -10.66 5.14 -14.91
C ARG A 27 -10.53 6.65 -15.10
N ARG A 28 -10.64 7.14 -16.34
CA ARG A 28 -10.63 8.59 -16.61
C ARG A 28 -11.90 9.24 -16.09
N GLU A 29 -13.06 8.67 -16.41
CA GLU A 29 -14.37 9.16 -15.97
C GLU A 29 -14.52 9.10 -14.43
N ASN A 30 -13.92 8.10 -13.79
CA ASN A 30 -14.07 7.83 -12.36
C ASN A 30 -12.86 8.27 -11.51
N ARG A 31 -11.97 9.09 -12.08
CA ARG A 31 -10.65 9.41 -11.49
C ARG A 31 -10.72 9.90 -10.05
N ASP A 32 -11.64 10.81 -9.74
CA ASP A 32 -11.64 11.52 -8.46
C ASP A 32 -11.96 10.61 -7.27
N TRP A 33 -13.03 9.82 -7.36
CA TRP A 33 -13.39 8.89 -6.29
C TRP A 33 -12.45 7.67 -6.26
N LEU A 34 -11.92 7.23 -7.41
CA LEU A 34 -10.91 6.17 -7.46
C LEU A 34 -9.63 6.57 -6.75
N ARG A 35 -9.20 7.82 -6.90
CA ARG A 35 -8.06 8.37 -6.16
C ARG A 35 -8.31 8.30 -4.66
N ARG A 36 -9.47 8.76 -4.18
CA ARG A 36 -9.84 8.70 -2.75
C ARG A 36 -9.91 7.25 -2.25
N SER A 37 -10.49 6.35 -3.02
CA SER A 37 -10.55 4.92 -2.69
C SER A 37 -9.14 4.31 -2.58
N SER A 38 -8.24 4.67 -3.51
CA SER A 38 -6.85 4.24 -3.48
C SER A 38 -6.10 4.79 -2.27
N GLU A 39 -6.26 6.07 -1.93
CA GLU A 39 -5.67 6.69 -0.73
C GLU A 39 -6.11 5.95 0.56
N THR A 40 -7.40 5.64 0.68
CA THR A 40 -7.93 4.83 1.79
C THR A 40 -7.33 3.42 1.80
N ALA A 41 -7.24 2.76 0.65
CA ALA A 41 -6.65 1.42 0.53
C ALA A 41 -5.17 1.40 0.96
N PHE A 42 -4.40 2.42 0.57
CA PHE A 42 -3.02 2.57 1.02
C PHE A 42 -2.92 2.74 2.53
N ARG A 43 -3.76 3.59 3.13
CA ARG A 43 -3.74 3.79 4.58
C ARG A 43 -4.11 2.51 5.35
N VAL A 44 -5.05 1.73 4.81
CA VAL A 44 -5.38 0.40 5.35
C VAL A 44 -4.18 -0.53 5.27
N LEU A 45 -3.51 -0.62 4.12
CA LEU A 45 -2.32 -1.47 3.94
C LEU A 45 -1.18 -1.08 4.88
N GLU A 46 -0.86 0.21 4.99
CA GLU A 46 0.14 0.70 5.95
C GLU A 46 -0.21 0.25 7.38
N ARG A 47 -1.49 0.35 7.75
CA ARG A 47 -1.92 -0.04 9.09
C ARG A 47 -1.85 -1.55 9.32
N LEU A 48 -2.12 -2.35 8.30
CA LEU A 48 -1.90 -3.80 8.38
C LEU A 48 -0.42 -4.12 8.59
N ASP A 49 0.48 -3.44 7.89
CA ASP A 49 1.93 -3.62 8.06
C ASP A 49 2.39 -3.20 9.46
N GLU A 50 1.90 -2.08 10.00
CA GLU A 50 2.17 -1.64 11.38
C GLU A 50 1.72 -2.67 12.44
N LEU A 51 0.62 -3.39 12.17
CA LEU A 51 0.07 -4.42 13.05
C LEU A 51 0.67 -5.82 12.81
N GLY A 52 1.42 -6.02 11.73
CA GLY A 52 1.86 -7.34 11.27
C GLY A 52 0.70 -8.23 10.80
N TRP A 53 -0.41 -7.64 10.37
CA TRP A 53 -1.63 -8.36 10.00
C TRP A 53 -1.64 -8.76 8.52
N ARG A 54 -2.17 -9.95 8.24
CA ARG A 54 -2.51 -10.36 6.88
C ARG A 54 -3.93 -9.91 6.56
N LYS A 55 -4.30 -9.93 5.27
CA LYS A 55 -5.67 -9.62 4.81
C LYS A 55 -6.74 -10.52 5.45
N ALA A 56 -6.38 -11.75 5.79
CA ALA A 56 -7.27 -12.69 6.48
C ALA A 56 -7.58 -12.25 7.91
N ASP A 57 -6.61 -11.64 8.60
CA ASP A 57 -6.80 -11.12 9.95
C ASP A 57 -7.78 -9.94 9.94
N LEU A 58 -7.64 -9.03 8.98
CA LEU A 58 -8.59 -7.95 8.79
C LEU A 58 -10.00 -8.46 8.47
N ALA A 59 -10.11 -9.51 7.64
CA ALA A 59 -11.40 -10.11 7.30
C ALA A 59 -12.09 -10.69 8.55
N ARG A 60 -11.32 -11.38 9.40
CA ARG A 60 -11.79 -11.91 10.69
C ARG A 60 -12.21 -10.78 11.63
N GLU A 61 -11.40 -9.75 11.77
CA GLU A 61 -11.65 -8.63 12.68
C GLU A 61 -12.88 -7.80 12.27
N MET A 62 -13.06 -7.59 10.96
CA MET A 62 -14.23 -6.91 10.43
C MET A 62 -15.49 -7.79 10.36
N ASN A 63 -15.36 -9.11 10.59
CA ASN A 63 -16.38 -10.12 10.35
C ASN A 63 -16.97 -10.04 8.92
N VAL A 64 -16.09 -10.03 7.91
CA VAL A 64 -16.45 -9.95 6.48
C VAL A 64 -15.72 -11.02 5.67
N SER A 65 -16.10 -11.19 4.41
CA SER A 65 -15.42 -12.13 3.51
C SER A 65 -14.01 -11.63 3.14
N ALA A 66 -13.07 -12.57 2.96
CA ALA A 66 -11.74 -12.27 2.44
C ALA A 66 -11.78 -11.63 1.04
N GLN A 67 -12.83 -11.91 0.25
CA GLN A 67 -13.07 -11.27 -1.04
C GLN A 67 -13.36 -9.78 -0.88
N GLN A 68 -14.16 -9.39 0.11
CA GLN A 68 -14.44 -7.98 0.41
C GLN A 68 -13.15 -7.26 0.81
N VAL A 69 -12.33 -7.83 1.71
CA VAL A 69 -11.03 -7.24 2.05
C VAL A 69 -10.12 -7.12 0.83
N SER A 70 -10.14 -8.11 -0.07
CA SER A 70 -9.35 -8.07 -1.29
C SER A 70 -9.78 -6.96 -2.26
N LYS A 71 -11.05 -6.57 -2.27
CA LYS A 71 -11.53 -5.42 -3.04
C LYS A 71 -11.16 -4.10 -2.37
N ILE A 72 -11.29 -4.01 -1.04
CA ILE A 72 -10.88 -2.84 -0.25
C ILE A 72 -9.42 -2.48 -0.54
N VAL A 73 -8.51 -3.43 -0.37
CA VAL A 73 -7.07 -3.17 -0.56
C VAL A 73 -6.64 -2.98 -2.02
N LYS A 74 -7.54 -3.22 -2.99
CA LYS A 74 -7.29 -2.89 -4.41
C LYS A 74 -7.56 -1.42 -4.71
N GLY A 75 -8.36 -0.72 -3.88
CA GLY A 75 -8.67 0.70 -4.08
C GLY A 75 -9.55 1.00 -5.30
N GLU A 76 -10.22 -0.01 -5.85
CA GLU A 76 -11.17 0.14 -6.98
C GLU A 76 -12.64 -0.01 -6.50
N GLU A 77 -12.88 0.03 -5.18
CA GLU A 77 -14.21 -0.13 -4.59
C GLU A 77 -14.78 1.20 -4.07
N ASN A 78 -16.08 1.41 -4.27
CA ASN A 78 -16.80 2.53 -3.68
C ASN A 78 -17.23 2.13 -2.26
N PHE A 79 -16.54 2.65 -1.24
CA PHE A 79 -16.82 2.31 0.15
C PHE A 79 -18.14 2.94 0.63
N THR A 80 -19.01 2.14 1.23
CA THR A 80 -20.10 2.69 2.03
C THR A 80 -19.56 3.28 3.33
N TYR A 81 -20.24 4.28 3.90
CA TYR A 81 -19.93 4.80 5.23
C TYR A 81 -19.85 3.68 6.28
N SER A 82 -20.76 2.70 6.23
CA SER A 82 -20.74 1.55 7.12
C SER A 82 -19.47 0.70 7.00
N THR A 83 -18.89 0.60 5.80
CA THR A 83 -17.63 -0.12 5.58
C THR A 83 -16.45 0.66 6.14
N ILE A 84 -16.41 1.99 5.94
CA ILE A 84 -15.38 2.86 6.51
C ILE A 84 -15.37 2.75 8.04
N VAL A 85 -16.53 2.89 8.68
CA VAL A 85 -16.63 2.78 10.15
C VAL A 85 -16.17 1.41 10.66
N LYS A 86 -16.46 0.32 9.93
CA LYS A 86 -15.97 -1.01 10.29
C LYS A 86 -14.45 -1.11 10.17
N LEU A 87 -13.87 -0.53 9.12
CA LEU A 87 -12.41 -0.47 8.94
C LEU A 87 -11.75 0.31 10.07
N GLU A 88 -12.26 1.51 10.37
CA GLU A 88 -11.74 2.37 11.43
C GLU A 88 -11.75 1.67 12.79
N LYS A 89 -12.84 0.98 13.12
CA LYS A 89 -12.96 0.18 14.36
C LYS A 89 -11.99 -1.00 14.40
N ALA A 90 -11.91 -1.78 13.32
CA ALA A 90 -11.04 -2.95 13.27
C ALA A 90 -9.55 -2.58 13.31
N LEU A 91 -9.17 -1.46 12.70
CA LEU A 91 -7.78 -1.03 12.56
C LEU A 91 -7.33 -0.04 13.64
N GLY A 92 -8.26 0.57 14.36
CA GLY A 92 -7.99 1.61 15.36
C GLY A 92 -7.41 2.89 14.74
N ILE A 93 -7.88 3.27 13.55
CA ILE A 93 -7.44 4.48 12.83
C ILE A 93 -8.65 5.28 12.35
N GLN A 94 -8.42 6.55 12.01
CA GLN A 94 -9.40 7.38 11.30
C GLN A 94 -9.05 7.43 9.80
N LEU A 95 -10.04 7.18 8.95
CA LEU A 95 -9.94 7.18 7.49
C LEU A 95 -10.72 8.35 6.87
N LEU A 96 -11.84 8.75 7.49
CA LEU A 96 -12.65 9.87 7.04
C LEU A 96 -12.91 10.84 8.19
N THR A 97 -12.83 12.14 7.90
CA THR A 97 -13.23 13.20 8.82
C THR A 97 -13.99 14.27 8.06
N ILE A 98 -14.98 14.87 8.72
CA ILE A 98 -15.72 16.04 8.21
C ILE A 98 -15.27 17.20 9.08
N LEU A 99 -14.71 18.23 8.45
CA LEU A 99 -14.19 19.42 9.13
C LEU A 99 -15.31 20.46 9.24
N SER A 100 -15.33 21.20 10.34
CA SER A 100 -16.07 22.47 10.41
C SER A 100 -15.31 23.59 9.70
N GLU A 101 -15.96 24.73 9.47
CA GLU A 101 -15.38 25.87 8.73
C GLU A 101 -14.14 26.47 9.43
N ASP A 102 -14.05 26.30 10.74
CA ASP A 102 -12.96 26.77 11.60
C ASP A 102 -11.84 25.72 11.80
N GLU A 103 -11.94 24.55 11.16
CA GLU A 103 -10.97 23.46 11.27
C GLU A 103 -10.08 23.32 10.02
N GLU A 104 -8.76 23.19 10.23
CA GLU A 104 -7.79 22.99 9.17
C GLU A 104 -6.95 21.72 9.37
N VAL A 105 -6.60 21.05 8.26
CA VAL A 105 -5.70 19.87 8.29
C VAL A 105 -4.26 20.33 8.16
N VAL A 106 -3.51 20.26 9.27
CA VAL A 106 -2.07 20.53 9.27
C VAL A 106 -1.30 19.23 9.06
N LYS A 107 -0.51 19.14 7.99
CA LYS A 107 0.45 18.05 7.81
C LYS A 107 1.60 18.25 8.80
N LYS A 108 1.81 17.31 9.72
CA LYS A 108 3.04 17.28 10.51
C LYS A 108 4.20 16.89 9.59
N GLU A 109 5.24 17.70 9.52
CA GLU A 109 6.48 17.35 8.83
C GLU A 109 6.99 16.01 9.35
N ARG A 110 7.24 15.08 8.43
CA ARG A 110 7.83 13.78 8.76
C ARG A 110 9.24 14.08 9.24
N ALA A 111 9.56 13.79 10.51
CA ALA A 111 10.89 14.03 11.05
C ALA A 111 11.95 13.44 10.10
N GLU A 112 12.75 14.29 9.49
CA GLU A 112 13.90 13.86 8.71
C GLU A 112 14.85 13.13 9.65
N TYR A 113 15.11 11.84 9.38
CA TYR A 113 16.12 11.10 10.10
C TYR A 113 17.47 11.74 9.79
N LYS A 114 18.00 12.54 10.72
CA LYS A 114 19.41 12.95 10.69
C LYS A 114 20.24 11.68 10.81
N VAL A 115 21.00 11.34 9.78
CA VAL A 115 22.08 10.36 9.89
C VAL A 115 23.08 10.94 10.90
N VAL A 116 23.06 10.44 12.13
CA VAL A 116 24.00 10.86 13.16
C VAL A 116 25.15 9.86 13.14
N ASN A 117 26.27 10.31 12.58
CA ASN A 117 27.62 9.71 12.57
C ASN A 117 27.93 8.66 11.48
N GLU A 118 28.81 9.05 10.55
CA GLU A 118 29.72 8.14 9.89
C GLU A 118 30.65 7.53 10.95
N ILE A 119 30.41 6.29 11.34
CA ILE A 119 31.40 5.53 12.11
C ILE A 119 32.54 5.20 11.13
N ARG A 120 33.68 5.89 11.25
CA ARG A 120 34.93 5.44 10.62
C ARG A 120 35.35 4.15 11.33
N ILE A 121 35.12 3.01 10.69
CA ILE A 121 35.65 1.73 11.13
C ILE A 121 37.11 1.67 10.65
N ASP A 122 38.05 1.62 11.60
CA ASP A 122 39.48 1.46 11.36
C ASP A 122 39.73 0.19 10.53
N GLU A 123 40.61 0.27 9.52
CA GLU A 123 40.76 -0.66 8.38
C GLU A 123 41.17 -2.11 8.72
N LYS A 124 41.13 -2.53 9.99
CA LYS A 124 41.66 -3.83 10.44
C LYS A 124 40.62 -4.91 10.76
N LEU A 125 39.33 -4.66 10.60
CA LEU A 125 38.31 -5.69 10.69
C LEU A 125 37.57 -5.78 9.36
N GLY A 126 37.73 -6.93 8.70
CA GLY A 126 37.19 -7.22 7.36
C GLY A 126 35.75 -6.73 7.18
N ALA A 127 35.50 -6.10 6.04
CA ALA A 127 34.30 -5.36 5.70
C ALA A 127 32.99 -6.07 6.06
N PHE A 128 32.37 -5.65 7.16
CA PHE A 128 30.94 -5.82 7.41
C PHE A 128 30.33 -4.43 7.56
N ASN A 129 29.76 -3.91 6.48
CA ASN A 129 29.06 -2.64 6.49
C ASN A 129 27.65 -2.86 7.06
N THR A 130 27.53 -2.90 8.39
CA THR A 130 26.23 -2.92 9.07
C THR A 130 25.76 -1.49 9.27
N ALA A 131 24.81 -1.04 8.44
CA ALA A 131 24.03 0.15 8.74
C ALA A 131 23.19 -0.12 10.00
N VAL A 132 23.58 0.49 11.13
CA VAL A 132 22.79 0.43 12.37
C VAL A 132 21.65 1.44 12.24
N PHE A 133 20.45 0.94 11.92
CA PHE A 133 19.23 1.75 11.90
C PHE A 133 18.66 1.87 13.32
N ILE A 134 18.75 3.06 13.92
CA ILE A 134 18.09 3.35 15.20
C ILE A 134 16.64 3.77 14.93
N ASN A 135 15.68 2.91 15.23
CA ASN A 135 14.25 3.25 15.23
C ASN A 135 13.91 4.06 16.49
N PRO A 136 13.35 5.27 16.40
CA PRO A 136 13.02 6.12 17.55
C PRO A 136 11.84 5.60 18.40
N ARG A 137 11.15 4.53 17.99
CA ARG A 137 10.23 3.78 18.87
C ARG A 137 10.93 2.50 19.32
N GLY A 138 11.55 2.56 20.49
CA GLY A 138 12.35 1.48 21.09
C GLY A 138 11.65 0.13 21.16
N LYS A 139 11.78 -0.67 20.10
CA LYS A 139 11.65 -2.12 20.13
C LYS A 139 12.78 -2.71 19.29
N TYR A 140 13.78 -3.25 19.99
CA TYR A 140 14.74 -4.15 19.39
C TYR A 140 13.99 -5.43 18.99
N GLY A 141 13.74 -5.62 17.70
CA GLY A 141 13.46 -6.95 17.18
C GLY A 141 14.80 -7.66 17.04
N GLN A 142 15.10 -8.59 17.94
CA GLN A 142 16.19 -9.54 17.72
C GLN A 142 15.82 -10.40 16.52
N ASN A 143 16.50 -10.20 15.38
CA ASN A 143 16.52 -11.22 14.33
C ASN A 143 17.56 -12.26 14.76
N GLU A 144 17.12 -13.31 15.45
CA GLU A 144 17.89 -14.55 15.55
C GLU A 144 17.90 -15.21 14.16
N TYR A 145 19.00 -15.07 13.43
CA TYR A 145 19.30 -15.98 12.33
C TYR A 145 19.82 -17.28 12.96
N SER A 146 18.93 -18.27 13.04
CA SER A 146 19.28 -19.68 13.22
C SER A 146 20.04 -20.13 11.98
N GLU A 147 21.36 -20.29 12.09
CA GLU A 147 22.13 -21.12 11.17
C GLU A 147 21.71 -22.58 11.38
N ALA A 148 20.86 -23.09 10.50
CA ALA A 148 20.66 -24.53 10.38
C ALA A 148 21.79 -25.10 9.52
N SER A 149 22.57 -25.96 10.19
CA SER A 149 23.70 -26.78 9.76
C SER A 149 23.62 -27.41 8.38
#